data_AF-A0A7H0IBE3-F1
#
_entry.id   AF-A0A7H0IBE3-F1
#
_cell.length_a   1.000
_cell.length_b   1.000
_cell.length_c   1.000
_cell.angle_alpha   90.00
_cell.angle_beta   90.00
_cell.angle_gamma   90.00
#
_symmetry.space_group_name_H-M   'P 1'
#
loop_
_entity.id
_entity.type
_entity.pdbx_description
1 polymer ?
#
loop_
_entity_poly.entity_id
_entity_poly.type
_entity_poly.pdbx_seq_one_letter_code
_entity_poly.pdbx_strand_id
1 'polypeptide(L)'
;MSELFHGLDRLDLRGQVLRWSALEPEGAGGEMNEWLAAAQQFAARLQEDAVRVPEEEWPEVARAWGQLLEGARQATGEQRNEWLLRDLWLRASLVRTAGPRLDRPLHDPGEVVERALAAMPMSLREAASRAPRWRELEREQILSLRMIRRLLGPVTFLGGLPAEHPRRDECRMWERLLPDLP
;
A
#
# COMPACT_ATOMS: atom_id res chain seq x y z
N MET A 1 21.35 -0.94 17.09
CA MET A 1 20.95 -0.93 15.67
C MET A 1 21.32 -2.28 15.09
N SER A 2 20.33 -2.98 14.55
CA SER A 2 20.52 -4.26 13.88
C SER A 2 21.29 -4.08 12.57
N GLU A 3 22.18 -5.02 12.20
CA GLU A 3 22.89 -5.00 10.91
C GLU A 3 21.94 -4.98 9.70
N LEU A 4 20.68 -5.39 9.91
CA LEU A 4 19.59 -5.34 8.94
C LEU A 4 19.35 -3.92 8.40
N PHE A 5 19.52 -2.89 9.24
CA PHE A 5 19.22 -1.49 8.91
C PHE A 5 20.47 -0.66 8.62
N HIS A 6 21.66 -1.26 8.59
CA HIS A 6 22.89 -0.54 8.24
C HIS A 6 22.90 -0.14 6.75
N GLY A 7 23.24 1.12 6.46
CA GLY A 7 23.36 1.60 5.08
C GLY A 7 22.03 1.94 4.40
N LEU A 8 20.97 2.13 5.19
CA LEU A 8 19.69 2.71 4.76
C LEU A 8 19.87 4.03 3.98
N ASP A 9 20.88 4.81 4.35
CA ASP A 9 21.30 6.07 3.70
C ASP A 9 22.11 5.91 2.40
N ARG A 10 22.66 4.72 2.10
CA ARG A 10 23.71 4.55 1.08
C ARG A 10 23.24 4.29 -0.35
N LEU A 11 21.97 4.57 -0.68
CA LEU A 11 21.41 4.51 -2.06
C LEU A 11 21.44 3.13 -2.76
N ASP A 12 21.88 2.06 -2.11
CA ASP A 12 22.02 0.74 -2.74
C ASP A 12 20.73 -0.09 -2.62
N LEU A 13 19.80 0.13 -3.54
CA LEU A 13 18.55 -0.63 -3.61
C LEU A 13 18.82 -2.13 -3.78
N ARG A 14 19.82 -2.52 -4.59
CA ARG A 14 20.13 -3.93 -4.88
C ARG A 14 20.66 -4.66 -3.63
N GLY A 15 21.60 -4.05 -2.91
CA GLY A 15 22.11 -4.60 -1.66
C GLY A 15 21.03 -4.73 -0.58
N GLN A 16 20.11 -3.77 -0.52
CA GLN A 16 18.96 -3.82 0.39
C GLN A 16 17.94 -4.90 0.00
N VAL A 17 17.62 -5.04 -1.28
CA VAL A 17 16.76 -6.13 -1.80
C VAL A 17 17.34 -7.49 -1.43
N LEU A 18 18.62 -7.73 -1.69
CA LEU A 18 19.27 -9.01 -1.36
C LEU A 18 19.23 -9.29 0.14
N ARG A 19 19.48 -8.27 0.97
CA ARG A 19 19.47 -8.42 2.42
C ARG A 19 18.09 -8.75 2.97
N TRP A 20 17.08 -8.01 2.54
CA TRP A 20 15.73 -8.21 3.05
C TRP A 20 15.07 -9.45 2.45
N SER A 21 15.21 -9.69 1.14
CA SER A 21 14.70 -10.90 0.47
C SER A 21 15.18 -12.21 1.10
N ALA A 22 16.35 -12.22 1.74
CA ALA A 22 16.93 -13.36 2.45
C ALA A 22 16.47 -13.50 3.91
N LEU A 23 15.66 -12.59 4.45
CA LEU A 23 15.15 -12.67 5.82
C LEU A 23 14.10 -13.76 5.96
N GLU A 24 14.31 -14.66 6.92
CA GLU A 24 13.22 -15.47 7.44
C GLU A 24 12.30 -14.57 8.29
N PRO A 25 10.96 -14.61 8.10
CA PRO A 25 10.02 -13.74 8.83
C PRO A 25 10.03 -13.94 10.35
N GLU A 26 10.60 -15.05 10.82
CA GLU A 26 10.66 -15.43 12.22
C GLU A 26 12.02 -15.05 12.81
N GLY A 27 12.06 -13.96 13.60
CA GLY A 27 13.25 -13.61 14.39
C GLY A 27 14.03 -12.37 13.95
N ALA A 28 13.55 -11.62 12.95
CA ALA A 28 14.13 -10.33 12.62
C ALA A 28 13.82 -9.30 13.74
N GLY A 29 14.77 -9.10 14.66
CA GLY A 29 14.69 -8.05 15.67
C GLY A 29 14.74 -6.65 15.04
N GLY A 30 14.03 -5.69 15.63
CA GLY A 30 14.05 -4.28 15.22
C GLY A 30 12.93 -3.48 15.87
N GLU A 31 13.19 -2.21 16.17
CA GLU A 31 12.16 -1.30 16.69
C GLU A 31 11.19 -0.87 15.58
N MET A 32 9.95 -0.52 15.95
CA MET A 32 8.94 0.00 15.02
C MET A 32 9.47 1.11 14.09
N ASN A 33 10.28 2.03 14.64
CA ASN A 33 10.84 3.15 13.88
C ASN A 33 11.87 2.71 12.83
N GLU A 34 12.62 1.62 13.10
CA GLU A 34 13.61 1.08 12.16
C GLU A 34 12.92 0.45 10.95
N TRP A 35 11.88 -0.36 11.19
CA TRP A 35 11.05 -0.95 10.12
C TRP A 35 10.33 0.11 9.30
N LEU A 36 9.80 1.15 9.94
CA LEU A 36 9.16 2.27 9.28
C LEU A 36 10.12 3.03 8.36
N ALA A 37 11.31 3.36 8.86
CA ALA A 37 12.32 4.05 8.08
C ALA A 37 12.77 3.20 6.87
N ALA A 38 12.99 1.90 7.08
CA ALA A 38 13.37 0.97 6.03
C ALA A 38 12.31 0.86 4.93
N ALA A 39 11.04 0.65 5.30
CA ALA A 39 9.94 0.57 4.35
C ALA A 39 9.75 1.88 3.57
N GLN A 40 9.85 3.03 4.25
CA GLN A 40 9.71 4.33 3.60
C GLN A 40 10.83 4.59 2.59
N GLN A 41 12.06 4.30 2.96
CA GLN A 41 13.21 4.51 2.07
C GLN A 41 13.18 3.53 0.89
N PHE A 42 12.86 2.26 1.14
CA PHE A 42 12.71 1.27 0.07
C PHE A 42 11.63 1.69 -0.93
N ALA A 43 10.44 2.08 -0.45
CA ALA A 43 9.35 2.54 -1.30
C ALA A 43 9.77 3.77 -2.12
N ALA A 44 10.40 4.78 -1.50
CA ALA A 44 10.87 5.97 -2.19
C ALA A 44 11.88 5.64 -3.30
N ARG A 45 12.85 4.78 -3.01
CA ARG A 45 13.87 4.35 -3.99
C ARG A 45 13.26 3.57 -5.14
N LEU A 46 12.40 2.62 -4.81
CA LEU A 46 11.74 1.82 -5.82
C LEU A 46 10.85 2.69 -6.72
N GLN A 47 10.19 3.72 -6.17
CA GLN A 47 9.42 4.68 -6.96
C GLN A 47 10.29 5.55 -7.88
N GLU A 48 11.49 5.96 -7.45
CA GLU A 48 12.44 6.74 -8.24
C GLU A 48 13.05 5.92 -9.39
N ASP A 49 13.43 4.67 -9.12
CA ASP A 49 14.23 3.84 -10.03
C ASP A 49 13.46 2.66 -10.65
N ALA A 50 12.13 2.57 -10.49
CA ALA A 50 11.31 1.46 -10.97
C ALA A 50 11.62 1.04 -12.43
N VAL A 51 11.79 2.01 -13.32
CA VAL A 51 12.03 1.76 -14.76
C VAL A 51 13.41 1.18 -15.05
N ARG A 52 14.35 1.23 -14.09
CA ARG A 52 15.71 0.73 -14.19
C ARG A 52 15.88 -0.65 -13.56
N VAL A 53 14.90 -1.14 -12.80
CA VAL A 53 14.93 -2.47 -12.20
C VAL A 53 14.77 -3.52 -13.32
N PRO A 54 15.74 -4.43 -13.51
CA PRO A 54 15.63 -5.51 -14.49
C PRO A 54 14.39 -6.38 -14.24
N GLU A 55 13.81 -6.93 -15.31
CA GLU A 55 12.57 -7.70 -15.24
C GLU A 55 12.70 -8.91 -14.29
N GLU A 56 13.86 -9.54 -14.33
CA GLU A 56 14.24 -10.70 -13.53
C GLU A 56 14.41 -10.42 -12.03
N GLU A 57 14.58 -9.16 -11.60
CA GLU A 57 14.79 -8.80 -10.19
C GLU A 57 13.49 -8.46 -9.44
N TRP A 58 12.36 -8.34 -10.15
CA TRP A 58 11.07 -8.01 -9.54
C TRP A 58 10.55 -9.02 -8.51
N PRO A 59 10.74 -10.35 -8.68
CA PRO A 59 10.37 -11.31 -7.64
C PRO A 59 11.08 -11.04 -6.31
N GLU A 60 12.37 -10.74 -6.33
CA GLU A 60 13.18 -10.42 -5.15
C GLU A 60 12.77 -9.08 -4.54
N VAL A 61 12.51 -8.07 -5.37
CA VAL A 61 11.99 -6.76 -4.93
C VAL A 61 10.65 -6.93 -4.19
N ALA A 62 9.72 -7.71 -4.77
CA ALA A 62 8.43 -7.96 -4.15
C ALA A 62 8.56 -8.77 -2.85
N ARG A 63 9.49 -9.73 -2.79
CA ARG A 63 9.78 -10.48 -1.56
C ARG A 63 10.31 -9.56 -0.46
N ALA A 64 11.31 -8.73 -0.78
CA ALA A 64 11.89 -7.76 0.15
C ALA A 64 10.83 -6.79 0.68
N TRP A 65 9.96 -6.27 -0.19
CA TRP A 65 8.84 -5.44 0.21
C TRP A 65 7.87 -6.17 1.15
N GLY A 66 7.53 -7.42 0.83
CA GLY A 66 6.68 -8.25 1.67
C GLY A 66 7.25 -8.48 3.07
N GLN A 67 8.54 -8.77 3.19
CA GLN A 67 9.22 -8.93 4.49
C GLN A 67 9.28 -7.61 5.27
N LEU A 68 9.53 -6.48 4.60
CA LEU A 68 9.49 -5.17 5.26
C LEU A 68 8.10 -4.90 5.85
N LEU A 69 7.03 -5.15 5.09
CA LEU A 69 5.67 -4.98 5.57
C LEU A 69 5.33 -5.94 6.72
N GLU A 70 5.79 -7.19 6.64
CA GLU A 70 5.55 -8.19 7.67
C GLU A 70 6.31 -7.89 8.97
N GLY A 71 7.59 -7.54 8.89
CA GLY A 71 8.38 -7.10 10.04
C GLY A 71 7.78 -5.85 10.68
N ALA A 72 7.34 -4.89 9.87
CA ALA A 72 6.65 -3.71 10.35
C ALA A 72 5.31 -4.03 11.03
N ARG A 73 4.51 -4.94 10.46
CA ARG A 73 3.26 -5.42 11.06
C ARG A 73 3.50 -6.09 12.41
N GLN A 74 4.51 -6.95 12.52
CA GLN A 74 4.87 -7.62 13.76
C GLN A 74 5.33 -6.63 14.85
N ALA A 75 6.08 -5.60 14.46
CA ALA A 75 6.59 -4.58 15.39
C ALA A 75 5.53 -3.56 15.88
N THR A 76 4.37 -3.44 15.21
CA THR A 76 3.41 -2.33 15.43
C THR A 76 2.02 -2.73 15.89
N GLY A 77 1.66 -4.02 15.88
CA GLY A 77 0.35 -4.48 16.33
C GLY A 77 -0.81 -3.95 15.47
N GLU A 78 -1.87 -3.44 16.10
CA GLU A 78 -3.16 -3.05 15.45
C GLU A 78 -3.09 -1.94 14.38
N GLN A 79 -1.92 -1.36 14.08
CA GLN A 79 -1.73 -0.37 13.01
C GLN A 79 -1.80 -0.96 11.58
N ARG A 80 -2.52 -2.07 11.40
CA ARG A 80 -2.64 -2.82 10.13
C ARG A 80 -2.98 -1.95 8.92
N ASN A 81 -3.85 -0.96 9.10
CA ASN A 81 -4.30 -0.09 8.00
C ASN A 81 -3.20 0.83 7.48
N GLU A 82 -2.22 1.19 8.32
CA GLU A 82 -1.15 2.09 7.95
C GLU A 82 -0.14 1.40 7.00
N TRP A 83 0.18 0.13 7.25
CA TRP A 83 1.02 -0.67 6.36
C TRP A 83 0.32 -1.06 5.06
N LEU A 84 -0.97 -1.38 5.15
CA LEU A 84 -1.79 -1.57 3.96
C LEU A 84 -1.77 -0.33 3.07
N LEU A 85 -1.99 0.86 3.63
CA LEU A 85 -1.98 2.10 2.85
C LEU A 85 -0.62 2.33 2.17
N ARG A 86 0.50 2.07 2.85
CA ARG A 86 1.84 2.16 2.24
C ARG A 86 1.99 1.21 1.06
N ASP A 87 1.57 -0.05 1.22
CA ASP A 87 1.57 -1.04 0.15
C ASP A 87 0.75 -0.59 -1.06
N LEU A 88 -0.49 -0.14 -0.83
CA LEU A 88 -1.38 0.34 -1.88
C LEU A 88 -0.78 1.54 -2.63
N TRP A 89 -0.20 2.51 -1.92
CA TRP A 89 0.43 3.67 -2.54
C TRP A 89 1.68 3.32 -3.35
N LEU A 90 2.52 2.41 -2.86
CA LEU A 90 3.68 1.94 -3.61
C LEU A 90 3.24 1.29 -4.94
N ARG A 91 2.32 0.32 -4.87
CA ARG A 91 1.80 -0.40 -6.03
C ARG A 91 1.12 0.55 -7.02
N ALA A 92 0.26 1.44 -6.54
CA ALA A 92 -0.40 2.42 -7.40
C ALA A 92 0.61 3.34 -8.09
N SER A 93 1.67 3.75 -7.39
CA SER A 93 2.78 4.51 -7.98
C SER A 93 3.50 3.73 -9.07
N LEU A 94 3.87 2.47 -8.81
CA LEU A 94 4.56 1.60 -9.75
C LEU A 94 3.75 1.36 -11.03
N VAL A 95 2.46 1.04 -10.87
CA VAL A 95 1.54 0.87 -12.01
C VAL A 95 1.46 2.15 -12.83
N ARG A 96 1.40 3.32 -12.19
CA ARG A 96 1.28 4.59 -12.90
C ARG A 96 2.57 5.02 -13.58
N THR A 97 3.74 4.76 -13.00
CA THR A 97 5.03 5.20 -13.55
C THR A 97 5.60 4.23 -14.59
N ALA A 98 5.45 2.93 -14.38
CA ALA A 98 6.04 1.89 -15.23
C ALA A 98 5.01 1.05 -16.00
N GLY A 99 3.72 1.33 -15.80
CA GLY A 99 2.61 0.66 -16.49
C GLY A 99 2.11 -0.60 -15.77
N PRO A 100 0.84 -1.00 -16.03
CA PRO A 100 0.27 -2.24 -15.49
C PRO A 100 0.90 -3.47 -16.15
N ARG A 101 1.24 -4.48 -15.34
CA ARG A 101 1.79 -5.77 -15.78
C ARG A 101 1.33 -6.88 -14.84
N LEU A 102 0.52 -7.81 -15.34
CA LEU A 102 -0.07 -8.89 -14.52
C LEU A 102 0.92 -10.01 -14.19
N ASP A 103 1.95 -10.16 -15.01
CA ASP A 103 3.05 -11.10 -14.86
C ASP A 103 4.17 -10.58 -13.94
N ARG A 104 4.14 -9.29 -13.59
CA ARG A 104 5.12 -8.64 -12.73
C ARG A 104 4.55 -8.35 -11.35
N PRO A 105 5.17 -8.86 -10.27
CA PRO A 105 4.76 -8.53 -8.91
C PRO A 105 4.67 -7.01 -8.67
N LEU A 106 3.73 -6.57 -7.84
CA LEU A 106 3.46 -5.16 -7.49
C LEU A 106 2.87 -4.29 -8.62
N HIS A 107 2.74 -4.80 -9.85
CA HIS A 107 2.25 -4.06 -11.02
C HIS A 107 0.82 -4.42 -11.46
N ASP A 108 0.09 -5.22 -10.67
CA ASP A 108 -1.31 -5.51 -10.92
C ASP A 108 -2.23 -4.41 -10.32
N PRO A 109 -2.90 -3.58 -11.15
CA PRO A 109 -3.87 -2.61 -10.65
C PRO A 109 -5.08 -3.27 -9.96
N GLY A 110 -5.44 -4.49 -10.35
CA GLY A 110 -6.54 -5.25 -9.74
C GLY A 110 -6.26 -5.58 -8.28
N GLU A 111 -5.01 -5.94 -7.95
CA GLU A 111 -4.62 -6.24 -6.57
C GLU A 111 -4.74 -5.00 -5.67
N VAL A 112 -4.41 -3.80 -6.17
CA VAL A 112 -4.59 -2.53 -5.44
C VAL A 112 -6.07 -2.33 -5.10
N VAL A 113 -6.95 -2.55 -6.07
CA VAL A 113 -8.39 -2.37 -5.88
C VAL A 113 -8.98 -3.40 -4.93
N GLU A 114 -8.73 -4.69 -5.15
CA GLU A 114 -9.29 -5.76 -4.31
C GLU A 114 -8.85 -5.59 -2.85
N ARG A 115 -7.57 -5.26 -2.61
CA ARG A 115 -7.06 -5.00 -1.26
C ARG A 115 -7.69 -3.76 -0.62
N ALA A 116 -7.85 -2.68 -1.37
CA ALA A 116 -8.47 -1.45 -0.85
C ALA A 116 -9.95 -1.68 -0.48
N LEU A 117 -10.71 -2.36 -1.37
CA LEU A 117 -12.12 -2.67 -1.14
C LEU A 117 -12.32 -3.65 0.03
N ALA A 118 -11.48 -4.68 0.13
CA ALA A 118 -11.53 -5.64 1.24
C ALA A 118 -11.24 -5.01 2.61
N ALA A 119 -10.56 -3.87 2.64
CA ALA A 119 -10.22 -3.15 3.86
C ALA A 119 -11.22 -2.03 4.24
N MET A 120 -12.30 -1.86 3.48
CA MET A 120 -13.31 -0.85 3.80
C MET A 120 -13.92 -1.11 5.19
N PRO A 121 -13.93 -0.10 6.09
CA PRO A 121 -14.42 -0.28 7.46
C PRO A 121 -15.95 -0.40 7.55
N MET A 122 -16.65 -0.14 6.45
CA MET A 122 -18.10 -0.31 6.34
C MET A 122 -18.51 -0.49 4.89
N SER A 123 -19.75 -0.95 4.67
CA SER A 123 -20.31 -1.11 3.33
C SER A 123 -20.51 0.24 2.63
N LEU A 124 -20.53 0.22 1.30
CA LEU A 124 -20.84 1.40 0.48
C LEU A 124 -22.18 2.03 0.87
N ARG A 125 -23.22 1.21 1.10
CA ARG A 125 -24.55 1.69 1.49
C ARG A 125 -24.53 2.43 2.82
N GLU A 126 -23.76 1.92 3.78
CA GLU A 126 -23.60 2.53 5.09
C GLU A 126 -22.78 3.82 5.03
N ALA A 127 -21.71 3.84 4.23
CA ALA A 127 -20.93 5.04 3.99
C ALA A 127 -21.77 6.13 3.30
N ALA A 128 -22.57 5.76 2.29
CA ALA A 128 -23.43 6.68 1.55
C ALA A 128 -24.52 7.33 2.41
N SER A 129 -25.07 6.61 3.40
CA SER A 129 -26.06 7.20 4.31
C SER A 129 -25.45 8.12 5.37
N ARG A 130 -24.17 7.91 5.71
CA ARG A 130 -23.47 8.63 6.77
C ARG A 130 -22.66 9.83 6.28
N ALA A 131 -22.01 9.71 5.12
CA ALA A 131 -21.07 10.73 4.62
C ALA A 131 -21.68 12.13 4.52
N PRO A 132 -22.90 12.35 3.97
CA PRO A 132 -23.46 13.70 3.83
C PRO A 132 -23.65 14.45 5.16
N ARG A 133 -23.79 13.70 6.26
CA ARG A 133 -24.03 14.21 7.62
C ARG A 133 -22.87 13.95 8.56
N TRP A 134 -21.64 13.79 8.03
CA TRP A 134 -20.49 13.36 8.83
C TRP A 134 -20.19 14.27 10.03
N ARG A 135 -20.52 15.57 9.95
CA ARG A 135 -20.32 16.54 11.03
C ARG A 135 -21.16 16.27 12.27
N GLU A 136 -22.23 15.48 12.14
CA GLU A 136 -23.14 15.09 13.23
C GLU A 136 -22.80 13.72 13.81
N LEU A 137 -21.80 13.03 13.26
CA LEU A 137 -21.46 11.67 13.64
C LEU A 137 -20.49 11.64 14.83
N GLU A 138 -20.48 10.50 15.51
CA GLU A 138 -19.49 10.22 16.54
C GLU A 138 -18.08 10.12 15.94
N ARG A 139 -17.06 10.42 16.76
CA ARG A 139 -15.66 10.45 16.34
C ARG A 139 -15.23 9.18 15.59
N GLU A 140 -15.62 8.01 16.07
CA GLU A 140 -15.25 6.72 15.46
C GLU A 140 -15.82 6.58 14.05
N GLN A 141 -17.05 7.02 13.83
CA GLN A 141 -17.69 6.99 12.52
C GLN A 141 -17.00 7.95 11.54
N ILE A 142 -16.62 9.15 12.01
CA ILE A 142 -15.82 10.09 11.22
C ILE A 142 -14.48 9.47 10.84
N LEU A 143 -13.79 8.80 11.77
CA LEU A 143 -12.51 8.13 11.49
C LEU A 143 -12.66 7.01 10.46
N SER A 144 -13.74 6.22 10.53
CA SER A 144 -14.02 5.19 9.52
C SER A 144 -14.29 5.79 8.14
N LEU A 145 -15.04 6.90 8.04
CA LEU A 145 -15.25 7.60 6.76
C LEU A 145 -13.94 8.21 6.22
N ARG A 146 -13.07 8.75 7.08
CA ARG A 146 -11.71 9.20 6.68
C ARG A 146 -10.86 8.04 6.19
N MET A 147 -10.97 6.86 6.81
CA MET A 147 -10.26 5.66 6.36
C MET A 147 -10.70 5.25 4.96
N ILE A 148 -12.00 5.27 4.65
CA ILE A 148 -12.53 5.05 3.30
C ILE A 148 -11.86 6.01 2.30
N ARG A 149 -11.83 7.31 2.60
CA ARG A 149 -11.15 8.30 1.75
C ARG A 149 -9.67 7.97 1.54
N ARG A 150 -8.95 7.57 2.59
CA ARG A 150 -7.54 7.16 2.51
C ARG A 150 -7.36 5.94 1.60
N LEU A 151 -8.22 4.93 1.72
CA LEU A 151 -8.19 3.71 0.90
C LEU A 151 -8.53 3.96 -0.58
N LEU A 152 -9.41 4.93 -0.85
CA LEU A 152 -9.74 5.34 -2.22
C LEU A 152 -8.66 6.21 -2.88
N GLY A 153 -7.74 6.79 -2.11
CA GLY A 153 -6.62 7.59 -2.64
C GLY A 153 -5.78 6.82 -3.68
N PRO A 154 -5.20 5.65 -3.34
CA PRO A 154 -4.47 4.83 -4.29
C PRO A 154 -5.31 4.36 -5.49
N VAL A 155 -6.59 4.04 -5.27
CA VAL A 155 -7.51 3.57 -6.33
C VAL A 155 -7.78 4.67 -7.36
N THR A 156 -8.13 5.87 -6.89
CA THR A 156 -8.36 7.03 -7.76
C THR A 156 -7.09 7.47 -8.49
N PHE A 157 -5.94 7.33 -7.84
CA PHE A 157 -4.65 7.68 -8.40
C PHE A 157 -4.26 6.82 -9.60
N LEU A 158 -4.76 5.57 -9.70
CA LEU A 158 -4.60 4.73 -10.88
C LEU A 158 -5.29 5.30 -12.13
N GLY A 159 -6.25 6.22 -11.97
CA GLY A 159 -6.98 6.81 -13.09
C GLY A 159 -8.12 5.92 -13.64
N GLY A 160 -8.51 4.90 -12.87
CA GLY A 160 -9.60 3.98 -13.20
C GLY A 160 -9.13 2.61 -13.68
N LEU A 161 -10.05 1.65 -13.63
CA LEU A 161 -9.80 0.27 -14.05
C LEU A 161 -10.18 0.00 -15.51
N PRO A 162 -9.58 -1.03 -16.15
CA PRO A 162 -10.03 -1.56 -17.44
C PRO A 162 -11.53 -1.86 -17.42
N ALA A 163 -12.20 -1.71 -18.56
CA ALA A 163 -13.66 -1.85 -18.66
C ALA A 163 -14.17 -3.22 -18.23
N GLU A 164 -13.33 -4.24 -18.40
CA GLU A 164 -13.57 -5.65 -18.14
C GLU A 164 -13.34 -6.04 -16.67
N HIS A 165 -12.80 -5.14 -15.85
CA HIS A 165 -12.49 -5.45 -14.45
C HIS A 165 -13.79 -5.65 -13.64
N PRO A 166 -13.95 -6.79 -12.93
CA PRO A 166 -15.21 -7.15 -12.28
C PRO A 166 -15.68 -6.15 -11.22
N ARG A 167 -14.74 -5.48 -10.54
CA ARG A 167 -15.03 -4.45 -9.52
C ARG A 167 -15.21 -3.03 -10.05
N ARG A 168 -15.12 -2.80 -11.36
CA ARG A 168 -15.09 -1.43 -11.91
C ARG A 168 -16.29 -0.59 -11.49
N ASP A 169 -17.48 -1.17 -11.52
CA ASP A 169 -18.71 -0.45 -11.16
C ASP A 169 -18.76 -0.15 -9.66
N GLU A 170 -18.33 -1.09 -8.82
CA GLU A 170 -18.20 -0.87 -7.38
C GLU A 170 -17.22 0.27 -7.06
N CYS A 171 -16.05 0.30 -7.70
CA CYS A 171 -15.09 1.39 -7.56
C CYS A 171 -15.69 2.74 -7.93
N ARG A 172 -16.40 2.82 -9.07
CA ARG A 172 -17.06 4.06 -9.50
C ARG A 172 -18.09 4.55 -8.50
N MET A 173 -18.82 3.65 -7.85
CA MET A 173 -19.79 4.04 -6.83
C MET A 173 -19.10 4.61 -5.60
N TRP A 174 -17.98 4.01 -5.17
CA TRP A 174 -17.14 4.57 -4.11
C TRP A 174 -16.52 5.92 -4.48
N GLU A 175 -16.02 6.07 -5.71
CA GLU A 175 -15.46 7.32 -6.21
C GLU A 175 -16.48 8.46 -6.21
N ARG A 176 -17.74 8.18 -6.56
CA ARG A 176 -18.83 9.17 -6.49
C ARG A 176 -19.10 9.66 -5.07
N LEU A 177 -18.77 8.88 -4.05
CA LEU A 177 -18.94 9.25 -2.64
C LEU A 177 -17.82 10.17 -2.14
N LEU A 178 -16.67 10.24 -2.82
CA LEU A 178 -15.50 11.00 -2.38
C LEU A 178 -15.79 12.46 -1.99
N PRO A 179 -16.60 13.23 -2.73
CA PRO A 179 -16.89 14.63 -2.37
C PRO A 179 -17.59 14.78 -1.01
N ASP A 180 -18.37 13.78 -0.61
CA ASP A 180 -19.18 13.82 0.62
C ASP A 180 -18.42 13.33 1.86
N LEU A 181 -17.27 12.67 1.67
CA LEU A 181 -16.47 12.16 2.78
C LEU A 181 -15.80 13.30 3.61
N PRO A 182 -15.45 13.06 4.88
CA PRO A 182 -14.68 13.96 5.74
C PRO A 182 -13.18 13.93 5.51
#